data_AF-A0A661M4A8-F1
#
_entry.id   AF-A0A661M4A8-F1
#
_cell.length_a   1.000
_cell.length_b   1.000
_cell.length_c   1.000
_cell.angle_alpha   90.00
_cell.angle_beta   90.00
_cell.angle_gamma   90.00
#
_symmetry.space_group_name_H-M   'P 1'
#
loop_
_entity.id
_entity.type
_entity.pdbx_description
1 polymer ?
#
loop_
_entity_poly.entity_id
_entity_poly.type
_entity_poly.pdbx_seq_one_letter_code
_entity_poly.pdbx_strand_id
1 'polypeptide(L)'
;MSLPPLGVFAAHASASAPDPHPGASPTMHLGRGPHRLPRSADATQSSCRQLPICYPYGKTGSRERQRGTIGRHPAASPGVPGKTPPAPLPCRTGRKDAHRVMTRRIFIHKMLTWIKGASVLGFLAGKKDAMGFDARSVNQDHSTGTTLSLRELADRKIHHGDGRFLNPFGRTVHGNLWRLLRWKFFSENRFKAHYPEEPVNHVTVDWEAVKRHRGLSVTFLKHASVLIRDRKRTILVDPVFFDLFWFIEDHTPLSFPIKAMPHPHHVLITHGHYDHLDVRSLKALKPETHIISPLGYDDVFTDAGLFRRTSLDWFDAFDEDGLCVTLLPANHWTMRNPFVGPNRALWGSYLVKTVCGPTIFISGDTAYFEGFREIGKTFHIDLAILCLGAYEPRWFMKGSHMNQKEAVRAFRELGAKKLMIVHWGTFRLGDEPVHFPPLDLARELEIQGIPDRRISLAHGGTIYYNEHGEPV
;
A
#
# COMPACT_ATOMS: atom_id res chain seq x y z
N MET A 1 30.48 43.93 37.05
CA MET A 1 30.30 42.46 36.98
C MET A 1 30.93 42.01 35.68
N SER A 2 32.07 41.34 35.82
CA SER A 2 33.08 41.18 34.78
C SER A 2 32.85 39.94 33.94
N LEU A 3 32.78 40.12 32.62
CA LEU A 3 33.46 39.39 31.54
C LEU A 3 32.82 39.78 30.21
N PRO A 4 33.62 40.31 29.26
CA PRO A 4 33.99 39.55 28.05
C PRO A 4 35.49 39.83 27.68
N PRO A 5 36.05 39.57 26.47
CA PRO A 5 35.65 38.77 25.28
C PRO A 5 36.78 37.86 24.70
N LEU A 6 36.48 37.18 23.57
CA LEU A 6 37.30 36.85 22.37
C LEU A 6 38.77 36.36 22.48
N GLY A 7 39.08 35.28 21.75
CA GLY A 7 40.46 34.91 21.41
C GLY A 7 40.59 33.75 20.42
N VAL A 8 40.69 34.10 19.13
CA VAL A 8 41.16 33.26 18.02
C VAL A 8 42.69 33.22 18.05
N PHE A 9 43.31 32.06 17.80
CA PHE A 9 44.67 31.99 17.27
C PHE A 9 44.80 30.85 16.26
N ALA A 10 45.29 31.20 15.06
CA ALA A 10 45.75 30.34 14.00
C ALA A 10 47.17 30.79 13.60
N ALA A 11 48.04 29.84 13.27
CA ALA A 11 49.32 29.94 12.51
C ALA A 11 50.13 28.66 12.83
N HIS A 12 50.91 27.97 11.99
CA HIS A 12 51.38 28.03 10.60
C HIS A 12 51.86 26.58 10.29
N ALA A 13 51.57 25.91 9.16
CA ALA A 13 52.08 26.06 7.79
C ALA A 13 53.58 25.68 7.58
N SER A 14 53.82 24.58 6.85
CA SER A 14 54.91 24.30 5.88
C SER A 14 54.81 22.80 5.50
N ALA A 15 54.45 22.29 4.32
CA ALA A 15 54.68 22.60 2.89
C ALA A 15 56.08 22.24 2.38
N SER A 16 56.23 21.10 1.69
CA SER A 16 57.07 20.94 0.48
C SER A 16 56.88 19.57 -0.23
N ALA A 17 56.64 19.62 -1.55
CA ALA A 17 56.86 18.59 -2.59
C ALA A 17 57.86 19.21 -3.61
N PRO A 18 58.21 18.68 -4.82
CA PRO A 18 58.05 17.35 -5.45
C PRO A 18 59.33 16.82 -6.23
N ASP A 19 59.17 15.72 -7.00
CA ASP A 19 59.86 15.27 -8.25
C ASP A 19 61.28 14.61 -8.24
N PRO A 20 61.76 13.92 -9.33
CA PRO A 20 61.15 12.99 -10.32
C PRO A 20 62.02 11.73 -10.72
N HIS A 21 61.44 10.86 -11.59
CA HIS A 21 61.92 9.80 -12.55
C HIS A 21 63.44 9.59 -12.90
N PRO A 22 63.92 8.42 -13.45
CA PRO A 22 63.57 7.89 -14.81
C PRO A 22 63.75 6.38 -15.19
N GLY A 23 63.26 6.01 -16.40
CA GLY A 23 63.75 4.95 -17.33
C GLY A 23 63.16 3.52 -17.20
N ALA A 24 62.85 2.72 -18.24
CA ALA A 24 62.98 2.79 -19.70
C ALA A 24 62.10 1.68 -20.37
N SER A 25 61.75 1.85 -21.65
CA SER A 25 61.15 0.83 -22.56
C SER A 25 62.24 0.06 -23.33
N PRO A 26 61.91 -1.01 -24.09
CA PRO A 26 61.64 -0.85 -25.54
C PRO A 26 60.56 -1.78 -26.17
N THR A 27 59.79 -1.20 -27.12
CA THR A 27 59.38 -1.62 -28.51
C THR A 27 59.56 -3.09 -28.98
N MET A 28 58.88 -3.70 -29.97
CA MET A 28 57.77 -3.46 -30.93
C MET A 28 57.67 -4.77 -31.79
N HIS A 29 56.50 -5.21 -32.27
CA HIS A 29 56.11 -5.29 -33.70
C HIS A 29 55.05 -6.37 -34.08
N LEU A 30 53.98 -5.87 -34.73
CA LEU A 30 53.27 -6.31 -35.96
C LEU A 30 52.66 -7.72 -36.10
N GLY A 31 51.37 -7.77 -36.50
CA GLY A 31 50.82 -8.92 -37.23
C GLY A 31 49.30 -9.02 -37.43
N ARG A 32 48.78 -8.33 -38.46
CA ARG A 32 47.64 -8.64 -39.37
C ARG A 32 46.50 -9.61 -38.94
N GLY A 33 45.27 -9.12 -39.10
CA GLY A 33 44.25 -9.71 -40.00
C GLY A 33 43.32 -10.83 -39.51
N PRO A 34 42.15 -11.04 -40.14
CA PRO A 34 40.88 -11.26 -39.42
C PRO A 34 40.34 -12.69 -39.50
N HIS A 35 39.56 -13.10 -38.48
CA HIS A 35 38.66 -14.26 -38.58
C HIS A 35 37.24 -13.90 -38.13
N ARG A 36 36.30 -14.08 -39.07
CA ARG A 36 34.86 -14.24 -38.84
C ARG A 36 34.61 -15.51 -38.02
N LEU A 37 33.63 -15.47 -37.12
CA LEU A 37 32.38 -16.29 -37.15
C LEU A 37 31.52 -15.98 -35.89
N PRO A 38 30.20 -16.20 -35.95
CA PRO A 38 29.22 -15.58 -35.07
C PRO A 38 28.90 -16.44 -33.83
N ARG A 39 28.47 -15.82 -32.74
CA ARG A 39 27.68 -16.49 -31.71
C ARG A 39 26.51 -15.62 -31.27
N SER A 40 25.33 -16.09 -31.69
CA SER A 40 24.05 -15.90 -31.02
C SER A 40 24.15 -16.33 -29.56
N ALA A 41 23.64 -15.51 -28.65
CA ALA A 41 23.29 -15.93 -27.30
C ALA A 41 21.86 -15.45 -27.03
N ASP A 42 20.95 -16.41 -27.05
CA ASP A 42 19.56 -16.30 -26.67
C ASP A 42 19.42 -15.70 -25.27
N ALA A 43 18.54 -14.71 -25.17
CA ALA A 43 18.04 -14.23 -23.90
C ALA A 43 17.15 -15.32 -23.28
N THR A 44 17.56 -15.80 -22.11
CA THR A 44 16.83 -16.75 -21.29
C THR A 44 15.52 -16.13 -20.80
N GLN A 45 14.41 -16.55 -21.40
CA GLN A 45 13.08 -16.46 -20.79
C GLN A 45 13.07 -17.36 -19.54
N SER A 46 13.30 -16.79 -18.35
CA SER A 46 12.97 -17.50 -17.11
C SER A 46 11.46 -17.40 -16.89
N SER A 47 10.72 -18.37 -17.45
CA SER A 47 9.32 -18.56 -17.08
C SER A 47 9.24 -18.87 -15.59
N CYS A 48 8.31 -18.24 -14.89
CA CYS A 48 7.98 -18.53 -13.50
C CYS A 48 7.40 -19.96 -13.41
N ARG A 49 8.23 -21.02 -13.37
CA ARG A 49 7.83 -22.42 -13.01
C ARG A 49 8.99 -23.43 -12.96
N GLN A 50 9.12 -24.09 -11.81
CA GLN A 50 9.43 -25.53 -11.59
C GLN A 50 8.75 -25.91 -10.25
N LEU A 51 7.52 -26.50 -10.21
CA LEU A 51 7.08 -27.93 -10.23
C LEU A 51 7.07 -28.63 -8.83
N PRO A 52 6.20 -29.65 -8.52
CA PRO A 52 5.22 -30.36 -9.38
C PRO A 52 3.75 -30.49 -8.87
N ILE A 53 2.82 -30.42 -9.84
CA ILE A 53 1.63 -31.24 -10.18
C ILE A 53 0.72 -31.83 -9.07
N CYS A 54 -0.57 -31.47 -9.12
CA CYS A 54 -1.73 -32.34 -8.83
C CYS A 54 -2.90 -32.07 -9.82
N TYR A 55 -3.65 -33.13 -10.13
CA TYR A 55 -4.57 -33.37 -11.26
C TYR A 55 -5.83 -32.47 -11.39
N PRO A 56 -6.38 -32.24 -12.61
CA PRO A 56 -7.72 -31.68 -12.79
C PRO A 56 -8.79 -32.77 -12.96
N TYR A 57 -9.91 -32.63 -12.25
CA TYR A 57 -11.12 -33.43 -12.40
C TYR A 57 -12.09 -32.77 -13.40
N GLY A 58 -12.55 -33.56 -14.37
CA GLY A 58 -13.96 -33.65 -14.78
C GLY A 58 -14.62 -32.51 -15.57
N LYS A 59 -14.70 -32.71 -16.90
CA LYS A 59 -15.62 -32.02 -17.82
C LYS A 59 -17.07 -32.47 -17.65
N THR A 60 -18.02 -31.54 -17.74
CA THR A 60 -19.28 -31.60 -18.52
C THR A 60 -19.64 -30.14 -18.87
N GLY A 61 -20.10 -29.70 -20.03
CA GLY A 61 -20.60 -30.38 -21.22
C GLY A 61 -22.04 -29.94 -21.52
N SER A 62 -22.26 -28.75 -22.09
CA SER A 62 -23.43 -28.49 -22.95
C SER A 62 -23.27 -27.22 -23.79
N ARG A 63 -23.24 -27.43 -25.11
CA ARG A 63 -23.43 -26.42 -26.15
C ARG A 63 -24.91 -26.05 -26.22
N GLU A 64 -25.23 -24.79 -26.46
CA GLU A 64 -26.39 -24.46 -27.27
C GLU A 64 -26.15 -23.19 -28.11
N ARG A 65 -26.71 -23.22 -29.31
CA ARG A 65 -26.46 -22.36 -30.46
C ARG A 65 -27.59 -21.35 -30.63
N GLN A 66 -27.22 -20.17 -31.15
CA GLN A 66 -27.95 -19.32 -32.09
C GLN A 66 -29.31 -18.71 -31.66
N ARG A 67 -29.42 -17.39 -31.75
CA ARG A 67 -29.95 -16.64 -32.91
C ARG A 67 -29.88 -15.14 -32.65
N GLY A 68 -29.48 -14.38 -33.67
CA GLY A 68 -29.54 -12.93 -33.67
C GLY A 68 -30.88 -12.41 -34.17
N THR A 69 -31.16 -11.14 -33.84
CA THR A 69 -32.06 -10.30 -34.62
C THR A 69 -31.64 -8.84 -34.50
N ILE A 70 -31.67 -8.20 -35.66
CA ILE A 70 -31.33 -6.82 -36.00
C ILE A 70 -32.61 -5.95 -35.86
N GLY A 71 -32.47 -4.68 -35.46
CA GLY A 71 -33.49 -3.64 -35.63
C GLY A 71 -33.04 -2.33 -34.98
N ARG A 72 -32.32 -1.45 -35.71
CA ARG A 72 -32.78 -0.25 -36.44
C ARG A 72 -33.45 0.83 -35.58
N HIS A 73 -32.78 1.98 -35.53
CA HIS A 73 -33.25 3.33 -35.20
C HIS A 73 -34.47 3.76 -36.05
N PRO A 74 -35.18 4.82 -35.61
CA PRO A 74 -35.25 6.01 -36.44
C PRO A 74 -35.01 7.34 -35.69
N ALA A 75 -34.69 8.35 -36.50
CA ALA A 75 -34.29 9.70 -36.13
C ALA A 75 -35.47 10.70 -36.09
N ALA A 76 -35.29 11.70 -35.22
CA ALA A 76 -35.59 13.14 -35.31
C ALA A 76 -36.74 13.72 -36.17
N SER A 77 -37.54 14.62 -35.56
CA SER A 77 -37.67 16.09 -35.84
C SER A 77 -38.98 16.66 -35.23
N PRO A 78 -39.29 17.99 -35.25
CA PRO A 78 -38.59 19.10 -34.58
C PRO A 78 -39.52 20.11 -33.82
N GLY A 79 -38.93 20.95 -32.96
CA GLY A 79 -39.26 22.39 -32.78
C GLY A 79 -40.34 22.81 -31.76
N VAL A 80 -40.00 23.72 -30.83
CA VAL A 80 -40.65 25.03 -30.52
C VAL A 80 -39.79 25.76 -29.44
N PRO A 81 -39.65 27.11 -29.46
CA PRO A 81 -38.56 27.83 -28.80
C PRO A 81 -38.97 28.57 -27.50
N GLY A 82 -37.93 28.94 -26.73
CA GLY A 82 -37.95 30.14 -25.89
C GLY A 82 -38.10 29.91 -24.39
N LYS A 83 -37.00 30.12 -23.65
CA LYS A 83 -36.97 30.85 -22.37
C LYS A 83 -35.53 31.26 -22.03
N THR A 84 -35.38 32.56 -21.83
CA THR A 84 -34.19 33.32 -21.43
C THR A 84 -33.61 32.84 -20.09
N PRO A 85 -32.28 32.86 -19.89
CA PRO A 85 -31.66 32.52 -18.61
C PRO A 85 -31.76 33.68 -17.60
N PRO A 86 -31.95 33.42 -16.31
CA PRO A 86 -31.92 34.48 -15.30
C PRO A 86 -30.49 34.94 -15.00
N ALA A 87 -30.37 36.25 -14.76
CA ALA A 87 -29.14 36.97 -14.42
C ALA A 87 -28.47 36.46 -13.12
N PRO A 88 -27.14 36.66 -12.96
CA PRO A 88 -26.39 36.13 -11.83
C PRO A 88 -26.68 36.92 -10.54
N LEU A 89 -26.96 36.21 -9.45
CA LEU A 89 -27.04 36.77 -8.10
C LEU A 89 -25.63 36.98 -7.51
N PRO A 90 -25.45 38.01 -6.65
CA PRO A 90 -24.14 38.52 -6.28
C PRO A 90 -23.38 37.62 -5.29
N CYS A 91 -22.05 37.65 -5.42
CA CYS A 91 -21.07 37.04 -4.52
C CYS A 91 -21.40 37.31 -3.05
N ARG A 92 -21.73 36.24 -2.33
CA ARG A 92 -21.79 36.25 -0.86
C ARG A 92 -20.41 35.86 -0.34
N THR A 93 -19.66 36.85 0.12
CA THR A 93 -18.47 36.66 0.93
C THR A 93 -18.87 36.15 2.32
N GLY A 94 -18.09 35.20 2.84
CA GLY A 94 -18.29 34.57 4.15
C GLY A 94 -18.44 33.05 4.00
N ARG A 95 -17.58 32.21 4.58
CA ARG A 95 -17.16 32.20 5.98
C ARG A 95 -15.81 31.47 6.03
N LYS A 96 -14.87 31.95 6.83
CA LYS A 96 -13.70 31.14 7.21
C LYS A 96 -14.24 29.90 7.93
N ASP A 97 -14.07 28.72 7.33
CA ASP A 97 -14.35 27.46 7.99
C ASP A 97 -13.35 27.31 9.14
N ALA A 98 -13.86 27.42 10.37
CA ALA A 98 -13.11 27.08 11.56
C ALA A 98 -12.91 25.56 11.55
N HIS A 99 -11.68 25.11 11.29
CA HIS A 99 -11.26 23.72 11.53
C HIS A 99 -11.67 23.31 12.95
N ARG A 100 -12.71 22.48 13.04
CA ARG A 100 -13.28 22.11 14.32
C ARG A 100 -12.55 20.87 14.82
N VAL A 101 -11.46 21.10 15.57
CA VAL A 101 -10.69 20.05 16.24
C VAL A 101 -11.64 19.11 16.99
N MET A 102 -11.63 17.82 16.64
CA MET A 102 -12.49 16.83 17.27
C MET A 102 -12.08 16.64 18.73
N THR A 103 -12.91 17.13 19.66
CA THR A 103 -12.68 16.97 21.10
C THR A 103 -13.19 15.59 21.58
N ARG A 104 -12.62 15.08 22.68
CA ARG A 104 -13.02 13.81 23.32
C ARG A 104 -14.54 13.72 23.54
N ARG A 105 -15.18 14.82 23.94
CA ARG A 105 -16.63 14.92 24.19
C ARG A 105 -17.46 14.80 22.90
N ILE A 106 -16.97 15.37 21.79
CA ILE A 106 -17.62 15.29 20.48
C ILE A 106 -17.53 13.87 19.93
N PHE A 107 -16.37 13.20 20.06
CA PHE A 107 -16.20 11.80 19.65
C PHE A 107 -17.14 10.86 20.42
N ILE A 108 -17.26 10.99 21.76
CA ILE A 108 -18.15 10.15 22.58
C ILE A 108 -19.61 10.28 22.15
N HIS A 109 -20.11 11.50 22.05
CA HIS A 109 -21.50 11.74 21.69
C HIS A 109 -21.79 11.13 20.32
N LYS A 110 -20.88 11.33 19.37
CA LYS A 110 -20.98 10.83 17.99
C LYS A 110 -20.88 9.31 17.87
N MET A 111 -19.95 8.67 18.58
CA MET A 111 -19.79 7.21 18.63
C MET A 111 -21.03 6.54 19.27
N LEU A 112 -21.55 7.09 20.36
CA LEU A 112 -22.78 6.59 21.00
C LEU A 112 -24.00 6.72 20.09
N THR A 113 -24.12 7.81 19.33
CA THR A 113 -25.19 7.98 18.34
C THR A 113 -25.09 6.96 17.21
N TRP A 114 -23.86 6.62 16.77
CA TRP A 114 -23.65 5.59 15.75
C TRP A 114 -23.93 4.18 16.27
N ILE A 115 -23.49 3.83 17.49
CA ILE A 115 -23.86 2.56 18.14
C ILE A 115 -25.38 2.44 18.22
N LYS A 116 -26.08 3.51 18.65
CA LYS A 116 -27.55 3.55 18.68
C LYS A 116 -28.17 3.35 17.29
N GLY A 117 -27.63 3.98 16.25
CA GLY A 117 -28.10 3.81 14.86
C GLY A 117 -27.86 2.40 14.30
N ALA A 118 -26.72 1.78 14.60
CA ALA A 118 -26.40 0.41 14.22
C ALA A 118 -27.33 -0.61 14.92
N SER A 119 -27.72 -0.36 16.17
CA SER A 119 -28.71 -1.20 16.88
C SER A 119 -30.14 -1.04 16.34
N VAL A 120 -30.49 0.07 15.68
CA VAL A 120 -31.83 0.25 15.06
C VAL A 120 -31.95 -0.53 13.75
N LEU A 121 -30.86 -0.73 13.01
CA LEU A 121 -30.83 -1.59 11.82
C LEU A 121 -30.81 -3.09 12.12
N GLY A 122 -30.56 -3.49 13.38
CA GLY A 122 -30.52 -4.89 13.81
C GLY A 122 -31.85 -5.43 14.38
N PHE A 123 -32.91 -4.63 14.46
CA PHE A 123 -34.13 -5.00 15.22
C PHE A 123 -35.23 -5.71 14.41
N LEU A 124 -34.95 -6.15 13.17
CA LEU A 124 -35.91 -6.91 12.34
C LEU A 124 -35.47 -8.34 11.97
N ALA A 125 -34.60 -8.96 12.77
CA ALA A 125 -34.37 -10.40 12.68
C ALA A 125 -34.23 -11.01 14.07
N GLY A 126 -35.37 -11.42 14.65
CA GLY A 126 -35.39 -12.15 15.90
C GLY A 126 -34.91 -13.58 15.73
N LYS A 127 -33.94 -13.98 16.55
CA LYS A 127 -34.06 -15.16 17.42
C LYS A 127 -33.13 -14.97 18.63
N LYS A 128 -33.73 -15.16 19.80
CA LYS A 128 -33.07 -15.18 21.10
C LYS A 128 -32.26 -16.46 21.19
N ASP A 129 -30.97 -16.34 21.41
CA ASP A 129 -30.23 -17.20 22.34
C ASP A 129 -29.20 -16.31 23.04
N ALA A 130 -29.49 -16.05 24.30
CA ALA A 130 -28.68 -15.22 25.16
C ALA A 130 -27.61 -16.06 25.83
N MET A 131 -26.40 -15.50 25.82
CA MET A 131 -25.41 -15.57 26.90
C MET A 131 -24.78 -16.93 27.21
N GLY A 132 -23.64 -17.10 26.56
CA GLY A 132 -22.51 -17.89 27.05
C GLY A 132 -21.26 -17.48 26.28
N PHE A 133 -20.85 -16.20 26.34
CA PHE A 133 -19.53 -15.82 25.85
C PHE A 133 -18.52 -16.36 26.84
N ASP A 134 -18.10 -17.61 26.63
CA ASP A 134 -16.89 -18.13 27.24
C ASP A 134 -15.73 -17.34 26.65
N ALA A 135 -15.31 -16.31 27.37
CA ALA A 135 -14.11 -15.53 27.12
C ALA A 135 -12.87 -16.39 27.43
N ARG A 136 -12.79 -17.60 26.88
CA ARG A 136 -11.51 -18.25 26.62
C ARG A 136 -10.95 -17.58 25.39
N SER A 137 -10.29 -16.46 25.64
CA SER A 137 -9.22 -15.97 24.78
C SER A 137 -8.40 -17.19 24.35
N VAL A 138 -8.42 -17.51 23.06
CA VAL A 138 -7.38 -18.34 22.45
C VAL A 138 -6.10 -17.50 22.53
N ASN A 139 -5.52 -17.40 23.72
CA ASN A 139 -4.11 -17.17 23.92
C ASN A 139 -3.44 -18.46 23.47
N GLN A 140 -3.42 -18.71 22.16
CA GLN A 140 -2.44 -19.64 21.63
C GLN A 140 -1.11 -18.92 21.73
N ASP A 141 -0.35 -19.35 22.73
CA ASP A 141 0.99 -18.91 23.05
C ASP A 141 1.95 -19.43 21.98
N HIS A 142 1.81 -18.95 20.74
CA HIS A 142 2.78 -19.20 19.67
C HIS A 142 3.82 -18.07 19.67
N SER A 143 4.42 -17.79 20.82
CA SER A 143 5.79 -17.29 20.84
C SER A 143 6.76 -18.46 20.95
N THR A 144 6.57 -19.50 20.15
CA THR A 144 7.71 -20.31 19.76
C THR A 144 8.51 -19.43 18.81
N GLY A 145 9.77 -19.15 19.12
CA GLY A 145 10.70 -18.73 18.07
C GLY A 145 10.69 -19.83 17.02
N THR A 146 9.85 -19.66 16.00
CA THR A 146 9.70 -20.68 14.96
C THR A 146 11.01 -20.66 14.19
N THR A 147 11.79 -21.72 14.35
CA THR A 147 12.95 -22.04 13.51
C THR A 147 12.57 -22.26 12.05
N LEU A 148 11.27 -22.28 11.74
CA LEU A 148 10.73 -22.42 10.39
C LEU A 148 10.93 -21.14 9.58
N SER A 149 11.35 -21.31 8.34
CA SER A 149 11.31 -20.29 7.31
C SER A 149 9.86 -19.85 7.02
N LEU A 150 9.68 -18.66 6.45
CA LEU A 150 8.37 -18.17 5.98
C LEU A 150 7.73 -19.17 5.01
N ARG A 151 8.54 -19.76 4.12
CA ARG A 151 8.05 -20.75 3.16
C ARG A 151 7.52 -21.99 3.87
N GLU A 152 8.26 -22.54 4.84
CA GLU A 152 7.81 -23.69 5.61
C GLU A 152 6.54 -23.40 6.44
N LEU A 153 6.43 -22.20 7.01
CA LEU A 153 5.22 -21.77 7.71
C LEU A 153 3.99 -21.79 6.79
N ALA A 154 4.14 -21.27 5.57
CA ALA A 154 3.07 -21.25 4.58
C ALA A 154 2.75 -22.63 4.02
N ASP A 155 3.75 -23.45 3.71
CA ASP A 155 3.57 -24.81 3.18
C ASP A 155 2.89 -25.73 4.22
N ARG A 156 3.22 -25.56 5.51
CA ARG A 156 2.55 -26.25 6.62
C ARG A 156 1.21 -25.63 7.01
N LYS A 157 0.82 -24.52 6.38
CA LYS A 157 -0.43 -23.78 6.65
C LYS A 157 -0.58 -23.40 8.12
N ILE A 158 0.51 -23.03 8.81
CA ILE A 158 0.48 -22.65 10.25
C ILE A 158 -0.41 -21.43 10.51
N HIS A 159 -0.58 -20.58 9.50
CA HIS A 159 -1.47 -19.43 9.54
C HIS A 159 -2.95 -19.78 9.31
N HIS A 160 -3.31 -21.03 9.05
CA HIS A 160 -4.70 -21.48 8.98
C HIS A 160 -5.13 -22.07 10.33
N GLY A 161 -6.09 -21.41 10.98
CA GLY A 161 -6.78 -21.92 12.17
C GLY A 161 -8.20 -22.39 11.85
N ASP A 162 -8.96 -22.71 12.90
CA ASP A 162 -10.35 -23.12 12.76
C ASP A 162 -11.26 -21.91 12.47
N GLY A 163 -11.65 -21.75 11.20
CA GLY A 163 -12.52 -20.67 10.72
C GLY A 163 -11.90 -19.27 10.77
N ARG A 164 -10.60 -19.15 11.09
CA ARG A 164 -9.83 -17.90 11.15
C ARG A 164 -8.38 -18.13 10.77
N PHE A 165 -7.71 -17.08 10.33
CA PHE A 165 -6.26 -17.05 10.11
C PHE A 165 -5.51 -16.63 11.37
N LEU A 166 -4.32 -17.19 11.55
CA LEU A 166 -3.43 -16.97 12.69
C LEU A 166 -2.21 -16.15 12.25
N ASN A 167 -1.71 -15.29 13.14
CA ASN A 167 -0.46 -14.57 12.91
C ASN A 167 0.67 -15.30 13.67
N PRO A 168 1.60 -15.99 12.97
CA PRO A 168 2.68 -16.74 13.61
C PRO A 168 3.87 -15.86 14.04
N PHE A 169 3.89 -14.56 13.70
CA PHE A 169 5.07 -13.69 13.85
C PHE A 169 5.03 -12.82 15.11
N GLY A 170 3.90 -12.73 15.78
CA GLY A 170 3.76 -11.86 16.94
C GLY A 170 2.71 -12.37 17.91
N ARG A 171 2.92 -12.04 19.19
CA ARG A 171 1.89 -12.18 20.22
C ARG A 171 0.76 -11.21 19.88
N THR A 172 -0.23 -11.70 19.15
CA THR A 172 -1.40 -10.91 18.78
C THR A 172 -2.25 -10.73 20.03
N VAL A 173 -1.98 -9.69 20.81
CA VAL A 173 -2.93 -9.23 21.82
C VAL A 173 -4.03 -8.50 21.06
N HIS A 174 -5.03 -9.26 20.61
CA HIS A 174 -6.15 -8.72 19.84
C HIS A 174 -6.77 -7.51 20.54
N GLY A 175 -7.31 -6.62 19.71
CA GLY A 175 -7.96 -5.36 20.05
C GLY A 175 -9.10 -5.54 21.04
N ASN A 176 -8.73 -5.71 22.31
CA ASN A 176 -9.64 -5.56 23.41
C ASN A 176 -10.20 -4.15 23.29
N LEU A 177 -11.53 -4.02 23.15
CA LEU A 177 -12.22 -2.74 23.07
C LEU A 177 -11.74 -1.81 24.22
N TRP A 178 -11.44 -2.39 25.39
CA TRP A 178 -10.82 -1.68 26.51
C TRP A 178 -9.46 -1.06 26.22
N ARG A 179 -8.58 -1.67 25.42
CA ARG A 179 -7.30 -1.06 25.01
C ARG A 179 -7.52 0.12 24.05
N LEU A 180 -8.47 0.01 23.12
CA LEU A 180 -8.85 1.11 22.24
C LEU A 180 -9.45 2.26 23.04
N LEU A 181 -10.38 1.97 23.97
CA LEU A 181 -10.95 2.94 24.89
C LEU A 181 -9.86 3.55 25.80
N ARG A 182 -8.97 2.73 26.35
CA ARG A 182 -7.81 3.19 27.14
C ARG A 182 -6.96 4.17 26.37
N TRP A 183 -6.66 3.87 25.11
CA TRP A 183 -5.94 4.78 24.24
C TRP A 183 -6.71 6.09 24.02
N LYS A 184 -7.94 6.01 23.47
CA LYS A 184 -8.68 7.23 23.08
C LYS A 184 -9.07 8.12 24.26
N PHE A 185 -9.30 7.55 25.44
CA PHE A 185 -9.81 8.29 26.61
C PHE A 185 -8.79 8.54 27.70
N PHE A 186 -7.81 7.65 27.88
CA PHE A 186 -6.95 7.65 29.06
C PHE A 186 -5.45 7.80 28.74
N SER A 187 -5.03 7.79 27.47
CA SER A 187 -3.65 8.15 27.15
C SER A 187 -3.51 9.65 26.94
N GLU A 188 -2.38 10.20 27.38
CA GLU A 188 -1.94 11.51 26.94
C GLU A 188 -1.34 11.38 25.55
N ASN A 189 -1.79 12.24 24.65
CA ASN A 189 -1.27 12.30 23.30
C ASN A 189 -0.39 13.55 23.18
N ARG A 190 0.93 13.32 23.15
CA ARG A 190 1.96 14.36 23.04
C ARG A 190 1.88 15.20 21.76
N PHE A 191 1.24 14.68 20.71
CA PHE A 191 1.15 15.33 19.41
C PHE A 191 -0.04 16.26 19.26
N LYS A 192 -0.94 16.30 20.25
CA LYS A 192 -2.20 17.06 20.14
C LYS A 192 -1.99 18.54 19.81
N ALA A 193 -0.86 19.12 20.22
CA ALA A 193 -0.50 20.51 19.92
C ALA A 193 -0.24 20.76 18.41
N HIS A 194 0.15 19.73 17.66
CA HIS A 194 0.47 19.81 16.23
C HIS A 194 -0.74 19.57 15.31
N TYR A 195 -1.88 19.15 15.84
CA TYR A 195 -3.07 18.88 15.02
C TYR A 195 -3.62 20.10 14.26
N PRO A 196 -3.59 21.32 14.81
CA PRO A 196 -3.96 22.50 14.04
C PRO A 196 -3.04 22.80 12.84
N GLU A 197 -1.85 22.19 12.80
CA GLU A 197 -0.84 22.37 11.75
C GLU A 197 -0.97 21.31 10.63
N GLU A 198 -1.89 20.34 10.77
CA GLU A 198 -2.08 19.29 9.77
C GLU A 198 -2.62 19.87 8.47
N PRO A 199 -1.87 19.77 7.36
CA PRO A 199 -2.29 20.33 6.10
C PRO A 199 -3.42 19.48 5.49
N VAL A 200 -4.27 20.12 4.71
CA VAL A 200 -5.17 19.45 3.76
C VAL A 200 -4.62 19.68 2.36
N ASN A 201 -4.08 18.64 1.75
CA ASN A 201 -3.40 18.68 0.47
C ASN A 201 -4.22 17.96 -0.60
N HIS A 202 -4.91 18.72 -1.42
CA HIS A 202 -5.67 18.19 -2.54
C HIS A 202 -4.79 17.45 -3.54
N VAL A 203 -5.14 16.20 -3.85
CA VAL A 203 -4.35 15.35 -4.73
C VAL A 203 -4.64 15.70 -6.19
N THR A 204 -3.59 16.02 -6.93
CA THR A 204 -3.62 16.22 -8.38
C THR A 204 -2.60 15.29 -9.05
N VAL A 205 -2.91 14.81 -10.25
CA VAL A 205 -2.02 13.91 -11.00
C VAL A 205 -2.06 14.33 -12.46
N ASP A 206 -0.88 14.41 -13.09
CA ASP A 206 -0.78 14.54 -14.55
C ASP A 206 -1.07 13.17 -15.21
N TRP A 207 -2.36 12.88 -15.37
CA TRP A 207 -2.81 11.64 -16.00
C TRP A 207 -2.37 11.50 -17.46
N GLU A 208 -2.11 12.61 -18.15
CA GLU A 208 -1.68 12.57 -19.55
C GLU A 208 -0.20 12.19 -19.67
N ALA A 209 0.65 12.64 -18.74
CA ALA A 209 2.01 12.11 -18.61
C ALA A 209 2.00 10.60 -18.30
N VAL A 210 1.22 10.17 -17.30
CA VAL A 210 1.11 8.75 -16.92
C VAL A 210 0.62 7.89 -18.08
N LYS A 211 -0.41 8.31 -18.83
CA LYS A 211 -0.96 7.53 -19.95
C LYS A 211 0.00 7.42 -21.13
N ARG A 212 0.74 8.50 -21.44
CA ARG A 212 1.68 8.56 -22.57
C ARG A 212 2.97 7.79 -22.31
N HIS A 213 3.37 7.64 -21.04
CA HIS A 213 4.56 6.89 -20.68
C HIS A 213 4.46 5.42 -21.11
N ARG A 214 5.51 4.92 -21.76
CA ARG A 214 5.52 3.56 -22.36
C ARG A 214 6.19 2.52 -21.48
N GLY A 215 7.03 2.95 -20.54
CA GLY A 215 7.68 2.09 -19.56
C GLY A 215 6.81 1.83 -18.34
N LEU A 216 7.45 1.79 -17.17
CA LEU A 216 6.78 1.64 -15.88
C LEU A 216 6.63 3.01 -15.23
N SER A 217 5.47 3.28 -14.62
CA SER A 217 5.26 4.43 -13.74
C SER A 217 4.57 4.00 -12.46
N VAL A 218 4.99 4.59 -11.33
CA VAL A 218 4.41 4.35 -10.01
C VAL A 218 3.93 5.69 -9.46
N THR A 219 2.61 5.84 -9.33
CA THR A 219 1.96 7.05 -8.83
C THR A 219 1.45 6.81 -7.42
N PHE A 220 1.93 7.60 -6.46
CA PHE A 220 1.39 7.61 -5.10
C PHE A 220 0.10 8.44 -5.10
N LEU A 221 -1.07 7.83 -4.90
CA LEU A 221 -2.34 8.57 -4.89
C LEU A 221 -2.58 9.20 -3.53
N LYS A 222 -2.98 8.37 -2.56
CA LYS A 222 -3.28 8.74 -1.18
C LYS A 222 -3.33 7.52 -0.28
N HIS A 223 -3.13 7.72 1.01
CA HIS A 223 -3.06 6.66 2.02
C HIS A 223 -2.19 5.49 1.57
N ALA A 224 -2.71 4.28 1.42
CA ALA A 224 -2.01 3.13 0.85
C ALA A 224 -2.22 2.95 -0.67
N SER A 225 -3.04 3.79 -1.31
CA SER A 225 -3.39 3.69 -2.71
C SER A 225 -2.25 4.09 -3.63
N VAL A 226 -1.80 3.14 -4.45
CA VAL A 226 -0.74 3.32 -5.45
C VAL A 226 -1.24 2.82 -6.80
N LEU A 227 -1.03 3.62 -7.84
CA LEU A 227 -1.29 3.21 -9.22
C LEU A 227 0.03 2.87 -9.90
N ILE A 228 0.17 1.62 -10.32
CA ILE A 228 1.34 1.11 -11.05
C ILE A 228 0.89 0.87 -12.48
N ARG A 229 1.44 1.62 -13.43
CA ARG A 229 1.22 1.41 -14.86
C ARG A 229 2.47 0.80 -15.45
N ASP A 230 2.34 -0.40 -15.97
CA ASP A 230 3.41 -1.19 -16.54
C ASP A 230 3.07 -1.45 -18.01
N ARG A 231 3.67 -0.65 -18.89
CA ARG A 231 3.30 -0.58 -20.32
C ARG A 231 1.81 -0.25 -20.50
N LYS A 232 1.03 -1.23 -20.95
CA LYS A 232 -0.41 -1.11 -21.18
C LYS A 232 -1.25 -1.57 -19.98
N ARG A 233 -0.66 -2.29 -19.03
CA ARG A 233 -1.33 -2.82 -17.85
C ARG A 233 -1.35 -1.76 -16.75
N THR A 234 -2.41 -1.75 -15.97
CA THR A 234 -2.55 -0.83 -14.83
C THR A 234 -3.00 -1.63 -13.64
N ILE A 235 -2.24 -1.54 -12.57
CA ILE A 235 -2.45 -2.19 -11.29
C ILE A 235 -2.78 -1.09 -10.28
N LEU A 236 -3.84 -1.25 -9.52
CA LEU A 236 -4.21 -0.33 -8.45
C LEU A 236 -4.16 -1.07 -7.12
N VAL A 237 -3.36 -0.57 -6.18
CA VAL A 237 -3.18 -1.18 -4.87
C VAL A 237 -4.10 -0.48 -3.88
N ASP A 238 -4.79 -1.24 -3.03
CA ASP A 238 -5.58 -0.77 -1.88
C ASP A 238 -6.35 0.54 -2.14
N PRO A 239 -7.32 0.55 -3.09
CA PRO A 239 -7.96 1.79 -3.52
C PRO A 239 -8.88 2.38 -2.44
N VAL A 240 -8.57 3.60 -2.02
CA VAL A 240 -9.40 4.42 -1.13
C VAL A 240 -9.47 5.85 -1.67
N PHE A 241 -10.58 6.16 -2.34
CA PHE A 241 -10.84 7.45 -2.98
C PHE A 241 -11.69 8.39 -2.14
N PHE A 242 -12.38 7.87 -1.13
CA PHE A 242 -13.38 8.59 -0.36
C PHE A 242 -13.03 8.62 1.13
N ASP A 243 -13.75 9.46 1.89
CA ASP A 243 -13.70 9.46 3.35
C ASP A 243 -14.05 8.08 3.93
N LEU A 244 -13.32 7.65 4.95
CA LEU A 244 -13.56 6.37 5.64
C LEU A 244 -14.83 6.41 6.49
N PHE A 245 -14.82 7.29 7.48
CA PHE A 245 -15.90 7.47 8.43
C PHE A 245 -16.10 8.96 8.65
N TRP A 246 -17.34 9.37 8.87
CA TRP A 246 -17.76 10.77 9.10
C TRP A 246 -17.07 11.49 10.27
N PHE A 247 -16.27 10.80 11.09
CA PHE A 247 -15.48 11.37 12.20
C PHE A 247 -13.96 11.31 11.97
N ILE A 248 -13.51 10.70 10.87
CA ILE A 248 -12.13 10.72 10.43
C ILE A 248 -12.05 11.68 9.26
N GLU A 249 -11.27 12.75 9.44
CA GLU A 249 -11.05 13.75 8.41
C GLU A 249 -10.12 13.21 7.34
N ASP A 250 -10.42 13.52 6.08
CA ASP A 250 -9.59 13.25 4.92
C ASP A 250 -8.71 14.46 4.61
N HIS A 251 -7.41 14.31 4.83
CA HIS A 251 -6.43 15.37 4.59
C HIS A 251 -5.91 15.39 3.14
N THR A 252 -6.30 14.43 2.29
CA THR A 252 -5.86 14.37 0.89
C THR A 252 -7.02 14.07 -0.07
N PRO A 253 -8.05 14.92 -0.11
CA PRO A 253 -9.15 14.74 -1.05
C PRO A 253 -8.66 14.76 -2.50
N LEU A 254 -9.23 13.91 -3.35
CA LEU A 254 -8.89 13.88 -4.78
C LEU A 254 -9.49 15.09 -5.50
N SER A 255 -8.67 15.82 -6.27
CA SER A 255 -9.11 16.96 -7.10
C SER A 255 -9.35 16.61 -8.56
N PHE A 256 -9.55 15.33 -8.85
CA PHE A 256 -9.88 14.82 -10.17
C PHE A 256 -10.98 13.76 -10.06
N PRO A 257 -11.81 13.60 -11.10
CA PRO A 257 -12.80 12.54 -11.11
C PRO A 257 -12.10 11.18 -11.31
N ILE A 258 -12.56 10.13 -10.62
CA ILE A 258 -11.99 8.77 -10.70
C ILE A 258 -11.86 8.27 -12.14
N LYS A 259 -12.82 8.62 -13.01
CA LYS A 259 -12.81 8.28 -14.45
C LYS A 259 -11.64 8.87 -15.25
N ALA A 260 -10.92 9.87 -14.72
CA ALA A 260 -9.74 10.44 -15.37
C ALA A 260 -8.50 9.54 -15.24
N MET A 261 -8.49 8.68 -14.21
CA MET A 261 -7.43 7.71 -13.97
C MET A 261 -7.37 6.66 -15.10
N PRO A 262 -6.17 6.16 -15.45
CA PRO A 262 -6.05 4.92 -16.22
C PRO A 262 -6.85 3.80 -15.56
N HIS A 263 -7.70 3.13 -16.33
CA HIS A 263 -8.54 2.06 -15.81
C HIS A 263 -7.67 0.89 -15.30
N PRO A 264 -7.84 0.47 -14.03
CA PRO A 264 -7.13 -0.68 -13.50
C PRO A 264 -7.57 -1.96 -14.20
N HIS A 265 -6.58 -2.70 -14.72
CA HIS A 265 -6.76 -4.06 -15.18
C HIS A 265 -6.80 -5.01 -13.99
N HIS A 266 -5.91 -4.77 -13.02
CA HIS A 266 -5.83 -5.49 -11.77
C HIS A 266 -5.95 -4.54 -10.58
N VAL A 267 -6.58 -5.00 -9.52
CA VAL A 267 -6.54 -4.37 -8.20
C VAL A 267 -5.89 -5.35 -7.24
N LEU A 268 -4.91 -4.89 -6.47
CA LEU A 268 -4.32 -5.67 -5.38
C LEU A 268 -4.91 -5.18 -4.06
N ILE A 269 -5.44 -6.12 -3.27
CA ILE A 269 -5.89 -5.86 -1.90
C ILE A 269 -4.92 -6.52 -0.94
N THR A 270 -4.29 -5.78 -0.02
CA THR A 270 -3.35 -6.36 0.96
C THR A 270 -4.08 -7.01 2.13
N HIS A 271 -5.14 -6.37 2.62
CA HIS A 271 -5.98 -6.85 3.71
C HIS A 271 -7.29 -6.07 3.80
N GLY A 272 -8.22 -6.56 4.63
CA GLY A 272 -9.57 -6.02 4.74
C GLY A 272 -9.77 -5.00 5.86
N HIS A 273 -8.84 -4.09 6.16
CA HIS A 273 -9.19 -2.90 6.97
C HIS A 273 -9.82 -1.81 6.09
N TYR A 274 -10.58 -0.88 6.70
CA TYR A 274 -11.52 0.00 5.95
C TYR A 274 -10.77 0.99 5.07
N ASP A 275 -9.53 1.28 5.46
CA ASP A 275 -8.57 2.14 4.81
C ASP A 275 -7.66 1.43 3.80
N HIS A 276 -7.87 0.13 3.56
CA HIS A 276 -7.21 -0.62 2.48
C HIS A 276 -8.21 -1.28 1.52
N LEU A 277 -9.38 -1.64 2.04
CA LEU A 277 -10.48 -2.23 1.28
C LEU A 277 -11.74 -1.37 1.49
N ASP A 278 -11.86 -0.31 0.69
CA ASP A 278 -13.05 0.53 0.64
C ASP A 278 -14.01 0.08 -0.47
N VAL A 279 -15.17 -0.45 -0.08
CA VAL A 279 -16.20 -0.94 -1.00
C VAL A 279 -16.72 0.19 -1.91
N ARG A 280 -16.77 1.44 -1.44
CA ARG A 280 -17.20 2.57 -2.28
C ARG A 280 -16.23 2.80 -3.43
N SER A 281 -14.94 2.73 -3.15
CA SER A 281 -13.88 2.85 -4.15
C SER A 281 -13.92 1.70 -5.15
N LEU A 282 -14.14 0.46 -4.68
CA LEU A 282 -14.30 -0.70 -5.55
C LEU A 282 -15.53 -0.57 -6.48
N LYS A 283 -16.67 -0.10 -5.96
CA LYS A 283 -17.90 0.15 -6.74
C LYS A 283 -17.73 1.25 -7.81
N ALA A 284 -16.70 2.11 -7.68
CA ALA A 284 -16.38 3.12 -8.68
C ALA A 284 -15.54 2.57 -9.86
N LEU A 285 -15.08 1.32 -9.78
CA LEU A 285 -14.30 0.66 -10.83
C LEU A 285 -15.20 -0.04 -11.85
N LYS A 286 -14.60 -0.51 -12.95
CA LYS A 286 -15.34 -1.23 -13.97
C LYS A 286 -15.60 -2.69 -13.55
N PRO A 287 -16.75 -3.28 -13.89
CA PRO A 287 -17.07 -4.68 -13.53
C PRO A 287 -16.05 -5.72 -14.02
N GLU A 288 -15.37 -5.44 -15.14
CA GLU A 288 -14.35 -6.31 -15.71
C GLU A 288 -12.97 -6.23 -15.02
N THR A 289 -12.78 -5.31 -14.07
CA THR A 289 -11.54 -5.19 -13.29
C THR A 289 -11.28 -6.49 -12.51
N HIS A 290 -10.07 -7.03 -12.64
CA HIS A 290 -9.65 -8.24 -11.94
C HIS A 290 -9.15 -7.91 -10.53
N ILE A 291 -9.72 -8.55 -9.50
CA ILE A 291 -9.24 -8.42 -8.12
C ILE A 291 -8.24 -9.53 -7.81
N ILE A 292 -7.09 -9.18 -7.25
CA ILE A 292 -6.13 -10.11 -6.64
C ILE A 292 -6.08 -9.79 -5.16
N SER A 293 -6.36 -10.77 -4.31
CA SER A 293 -6.46 -10.57 -2.86
C SER A 293 -5.98 -11.79 -2.09
N PRO A 294 -5.72 -11.66 -0.78
CA PRO A 294 -5.68 -12.81 0.10
C PRO A 294 -7.03 -13.56 0.13
N LEU A 295 -7.02 -14.77 0.67
CA LEU A 295 -8.21 -15.58 0.92
C LEU A 295 -9.25 -14.85 1.81
N GLY A 296 -10.55 -15.02 1.52
CA GLY A 296 -11.64 -14.70 2.45
C GLY A 296 -12.42 -13.39 2.23
N TYR A 297 -12.31 -12.75 1.06
CA TYR A 297 -12.98 -11.47 0.75
C TYR A 297 -14.09 -11.56 -0.31
N ASP A 298 -14.50 -12.76 -0.71
CA ASP A 298 -15.43 -12.96 -1.83
C ASP A 298 -16.76 -12.25 -1.70
N ASP A 299 -17.37 -12.25 -0.51
CA ASP A 299 -18.65 -11.55 -0.27
C ASP A 299 -18.51 -10.05 -0.50
N VAL A 300 -17.37 -9.48 -0.11
CA VAL A 300 -17.10 -8.04 -0.25
C VAL A 300 -16.98 -7.65 -1.72
N PHE A 301 -16.27 -8.45 -2.52
CA PHE A 301 -16.15 -8.21 -3.95
C PHE A 301 -17.45 -8.49 -4.71
N THR A 302 -18.28 -9.41 -4.19
CA THR A 302 -19.62 -9.67 -4.73
C THR A 302 -20.53 -8.47 -4.51
N ASP A 303 -20.55 -7.90 -3.30
CA ASP A 303 -21.27 -6.65 -3.03
C ASP A 303 -20.76 -5.50 -3.92
N ALA A 304 -19.47 -5.46 -4.21
CA ALA A 304 -18.89 -4.47 -5.12
C ALA A 304 -19.20 -4.72 -6.62
N GLY A 305 -19.83 -5.83 -7.00
CA GLY A 305 -20.11 -6.18 -8.38
C GLY A 305 -18.88 -6.60 -9.20
N LEU A 306 -17.79 -7.02 -8.53
CA LEU A 306 -16.53 -7.41 -9.15
C LEU A 306 -16.39 -8.93 -9.07
N PHE A 307 -16.54 -9.63 -10.19
CA PHE A 307 -16.61 -11.10 -10.23
C PHE A 307 -15.34 -11.77 -10.77
N ARG A 308 -14.45 -11.03 -11.43
CA ARG A 308 -13.16 -11.54 -11.87
C ARG A 308 -12.18 -11.44 -10.72
N ARG A 309 -11.73 -12.58 -10.18
CA ARG A 309 -10.92 -12.62 -8.95
C ARG A 309 -9.87 -13.72 -8.96
N THR A 310 -8.77 -13.48 -8.27
CA THR A 310 -7.79 -14.48 -7.87
C THR A 310 -7.52 -14.31 -6.39
N SER A 311 -7.93 -15.30 -5.59
CA SER A 311 -7.66 -15.36 -4.16
C SER A 311 -6.38 -16.15 -3.95
N LEU A 312 -5.40 -15.55 -3.27
CA LEU A 312 -4.06 -16.10 -3.04
C LEU A 312 -3.88 -16.44 -1.57
N ASP A 313 -3.19 -17.54 -1.31
CA ASP A 313 -2.57 -17.80 -0.02
C ASP A 313 -1.10 -17.33 -0.01
N TRP A 314 -0.43 -17.33 1.14
CA TRP A 314 0.99 -16.98 1.22
C TRP A 314 1.84 -17.88 0.31
N PHE A 315 2.69 -17.23 -0.48
CA PHE A 315 3.51 -17.76 -1.58
C PHE A 315 2.75 -18.28 -2.80
N ASP A 316 1.43 -18.14 -2.87
CA ASP A 316 0.72 -18.29 -4.13
C ASP A 316 0.99 -17.09 -5.04
N ALA A 317 0.94 -17.34 -6.35
CA ALA A 317 1.20 -16.32 -7.36
C ALA A 317 0.10 -16.28 -8.43
N PHE A 318 -0.18 -15.08 -8.89
CA PHE A 318 -0.89 -14.80 -10.12
C PHE A 318 0.12 -14.43 -11.22
N ASP A 319 0.06 -15.10 -12.36
CA ASP A 319 0.96 -14.91 -13.50
C ASP A 319 0.14 -14.66 -14.78
N GLU A 320 0.38 -13.53 -15.45
CA GLU A 320 -0.29 -13.19 -16.72
C GLU A 320 0.59 -12.28 -17.60
N ASP A 321 0.87 -12.70 -18.84
CA ASP A 321 1.68 -11.99 -19.85
C ASP A 321 2.96 -11.33 -19.31
N GLY A 322 3.71 -12.07 -18.48
CA GLY A 322 4.98 -11.62 -17.90
C GLY A 322 4.85 -10.78 -16.62
N LEU A 323 3.64 -10.39 -16.21
CA LEU A 323 3.38 -9.87 -14.88
C LEU A 323 3.27 -11.06 -13.90
N CYS A 324 4.03 -11.03 -12.82
CA CYS A 324 3.90 -12.00 -11.72
C CYS A 324 3.64 -11.25 -10.41
N VAL A 325 2.56 -11.62 -9.71
CA VAL A 325 2.17 -11.08 -8.42
C VAL A 325 2.14 -12.21 -7.41
N THR A 326 3.05 -12.21 -6.45
CA THR A 326 3.12 -13.20 -5.37
C THR A 326 2.63 -12.59 -4.07
N LEU A 327 1.70 -13.24 -3.38
CA LEU A 327 1.31 -12.86 -2.02
C LEU A 327 2.37 -13.38 -1.04
N LEU A 328 2.91 -12.51 -0.20
CA LEU A 328 3.91 -12.83 0.81
C LEU A 328 3.36 -12.57 2.22
N PRO A 329 3.92 -13.23 3.26
CA PRO A 329 3.49 -12.98 4.63
C PRO A 329 3.70 -11.52 5.09
N ALA A 330 2.88 -11.10 6.05
CA ALA A 330 3.02 -9.83 6.77
C ALA A 330 2.62 -10.02 8.24
N ASN A 331 3.23 -9.27 9.15
CA ASN A 331 2.91 -9.30 10.59
C ASN A 331 1.78 -8.31 10.89
N HIS A 332 0.55 -8.70 10.55
CA HIS A 332 -0.64 -7.89 10.75
C HIS A 332 -1.87 -8.74 11.10
N TRP A 333 -3.05 -8.17 10.92
CA TRP A 333 -4.35 -8.79 11.14
C TRP A 333 -5.38 -8.10 10.24
N THR A 334 -6.61 -8.59 10.23
CA THR A 334 -7.69 -7.94 9.49
C THR A 334 -9.02 -8.01 10.24
N MET A 335 -9.91 -7.04 10.03
CA MET A 335 -11.28 -7.10 10.51
C MET A 335 -12.21 -6.23 9.66
N ARG A 336 -13.24 -6.89 9.10
CA ARG A 336 -14.34 -6.21 8.42
C ARG A 336 -15.57 -6.06 9.30
N ASN A 337 -15.92 -7.11 10.04
CA ASN A 337 -17.12 -7.13 10.87
C ASN A 337 -16.75 -7.27 12.36
N PRO A 338 -16.85 -6.18 13.15
CA PRO A 338 -16.56 -6.22 14.59
C PRO A 338 -17.39 -7.24 15.39
N PHE A 339 -18.61 -7.58 14.94
CA PHE A 339 -19.46 -8.57 15.61
C PHE A 339 -18.97 -10.00 15.38
N VAL A 340 -18.41 -10.28 14.21
CA VAL A 340 -17.85 -11.60 13.88
C VAL A 340 -16.38 -11.70 14.34
N GLY A 341 -15.72 -10.57 14.55
CA GLY A 341 -14.36 -10.47 15.04
C GLY A 341 -13.28 -10.58 13.95
N PRO A 342 -11.99 -10.55 14.34
CA PRO A 342 -10.88 -10.43 13.40
C PRO A 342 -10.54 -11.73 12.66
N ASN A 343 -9.71 -11.61 11.63
CA ASN A 343 -8.99 -12.68 10.95
C ASN A 343 -9.85 -13.77 10.30
N ARG A 344 -11.05 -13.45 9.82
CA ARG A 344 -11.82 -14.38 8.96
C ARG A 344 -11.36 -14.42 7.50
N ALA A 345 -10.49 -13.49 7.15
CA ALA A 345 -9.80 -13.40 5.88
C ALA A 345 -8.30 -13.26 6.16
N LEU A 346 -7.49 -13.55 5.15
CA LEU A 346 -6.04 -13.46 5.22
C LEU A 346 -5.57 -12.04 4.93
N TRP A 347 -4.32 -11.75 5.24
CA TRP A 347 -3.61 -10.50 4.94
C TRP A 347 -2.23 -10.83 4.38
N GLY A 348 -1.58 -9.88 3.73
CA GLY A 348 -0.21 -10.08 3.29
C GLY A 348 0.42 -8.86 2.63
N SER A 349 1.67 -9.04 2.25
CA SER A 349 2.43 -8.17 1.36
C SER A 349 2.43 -8.72 -0.05
N TYR A 350 2.81 -7.93 -1.05
CA TYR A 350 2.95 -8.39 -2.44
C TYR A 350 4.38 -8.21 -2.95
N LEU A 351 4.84 -9.18 -3.73
CA LEU A 351 5.96 -9.02 -4.64
C LEU A 351 5.41 -8.95 -6.07
N VAL A 352 5.65 -7.83 -6.74
CA VAL A 352 5.20 -7.58 -8.12
C VAL A 352 6.42 -7.54 -9.03
N LYS A 353 6.62 -8.59 -9.82
CA LYS A 353 7.61 -8.59 -10.91
C LYS A 353 6.95 -8.00 -12.14
N THR A 354 7.38 -6.79 -12.50
CA THR A 354 6.79 -6.05 -13.62
C THR A 354 7.33 -6.57 -14.96
N VAL A 355 6.57 -6.38 -16.02
CA VAL A 355 6.93 -6.72 -17.40
C VAL A 355 8.12 -5.88 -17.88
N CYS A 356 8.26 -4.64 -17.42
CA CYS A 356 9.42 -3.79 -17.73
C CYS A 356 10.71 -4.20 -17.00
N GLY A 357 10.66 -5.13 -16.04
CA GLY A 357 11.84 -5.62 -15.32
C GLY A 357 11.85 -5.35 -13.81
N PRO A 358 11.56 -4.13 -13.32
CA PRO A 358 11.65 -3.82 -11.90
C PRO A 358 10.77 -4.73 -11.05
N THR A 359 11.31 -5.20 -9.92
CA THR A 359 10.55 -5.93 -8.91
C THR A 359 10.17 -5.00 -7.77
N ILE A 360 8.87 -4.89 -7.50
CA ILE A 360 8.30 -3.99 -6.49
C ILE A 360 7.76 -4.82 -5.32
N PHE A 361 8.25 -4.55 -4.11
CA PHE A 361 7.67 -5.07 -2.88
C PHE A 361 6.68 -4.06 -2.30
N ILE A 362 5.46 -4.51 -1.98
CA ILE A 362 4.39 -3.70 -1.38
C ILE A 362 4.06 -4.32 -0.03
N SER A 363 4.34 -3.62 1.06
CA SER A 363 4.25 -4.26 2.39
C SER A 363 2.83 -4.56 2.84
N GLY A 364 1.84 -3.78 2.39
CA GLY A 364 0.61 -3.59 3.16
C GLY A 364 0.92 -3.07 4.57
N ASP A 365 -0.09 -3.04 5.43
CA ASP A 365 0.18 -2.79 6.84
C ASP A 365 0.88 -3.99 7.47
N THR A 366 1.90 -3.69 8.28
CA THR A 366 2.65 -4.70 9.00
C THR A 366 3.43 -4.06 10.14
N ALA A 367 3.52 -4.78 11.26
CA ALA A 367 4.57 -4.56 12.23
C ALA A 367 5.91 -5.05 11.69
N TYR A 368 6.98 -4.64 12.35
CA TYR A 368 8.27 -5.25 12.12
C TYR A 368 8.25 -6.75 12.47
N PHE A 369 8.89 -7.57 11.64
CA PHE A 369 9.15 -8.98 11.90
C PHE A 369 10.41 -9.43 11.14
N GLU A 370 11.07 -10.48 11.62
CA GLU A 370 12.35 -10.95 11.04
C GLU A 370 12.21 -11.51 9.60
N GLY A 371 10.97 -11.77 9.14
CA GLY A 371 10.69 -12.28 7.81
C GLY A 371 11.11 -11.34 6.67
N PHE A 372 11.26 -10.03 6.93
CA PHE A 372 11.83 -9.11 5.92
C PHE A 372 13.21 -9.53 5.44
N ARG A 373 14.05 -10.06 6.33
CA ARG A 373 15.39 -10.56 5.99
C ARG A 373 15.33 -11.80 5.11
N GLU A 374 14.36 -12.69 5.35
CA GLU A 374 14.17 -13.88 4.52
C GLU A 374 13.65 -13.51 3.13
N ILE A 375 12.71 -12.58 3.05
CA ILE A 375 12.20 -12.05 1.78
C ILE A 375 13.35 -11.43 0.99
N GLY A 376 14.18 -10.57 1.60
CA GLY A 376 15.32 -9.94 0.93
C GLY A 376 16.45 -10.89 0.52
N LYS A 377 16.58 -12.05 1.19
CA LYS A 377 17.49 -13.13 0.75
C LYS A 377 16.96 -13.91 -0.45
N THR A 378 15.63 -14.02 -0.55
CA THR A 378 14.96 -14.85 -1.56
C THR A 378 14.71 -14.07 -2.86
N PHE A 379 14.40 -12.79 -2.75
CA PHE A 379 13.96 -11.97 -3.88
C PHE A 379 14.84 -10.75 -4.05
N HIS A 380 15.20 -10.48 -5.31
CA HIS A 380 15.74 -9.18 -5.71
C HIS A 380 14.62 -8.14 -5.74
N ILE A 381 14.82 -6.98 -5.13
CA ILE A 381 13.81 -5.92 -5.03
C ILE A 381 14.42 -4.59 -5.49
N ASP A 382 13.81 -3.95 -6.48
CA ASP A 382 14.24 -2.64 -6.97
C ASP A 382 13.56 -1.51 -6.19
N LEU A 383 12.28 -1.68 -5.84
CA LEU A 383 11.50 -0.70 -5.09
C LEU A 383 10.75 -1.38 -3.94
N ALA A 384 11.00 -0.93 -2.72
CA ALA A 384 10.13 -1.23 -1.58
C ALA A 384 9.14 -0.08 -1.35
N ILE A 385 7.86 -0.40 -1.32
CA ILE A 385 6.75 0.47 -0.97
C ILE A 385 6.27 0.04 0.42
N LEU A 386 6.64 0.79 1.45
CA LEU A 386 6.33 0.46 2.84
C LEU A 386 5.23 1.35 3.40
N CYS A 387 4.25 0.77 4.07
CA CYS A 387 3.29 1.53 4.88
C CYS A 387 4.02 2.12 6.09
N LEU A 388 3.99 3.45 6.23
CA LEU A 388 4.54 4.17 7.37
C LEU A 388 3.55 5.25 7.82
N GLY A 389 2.90 4.99 8.95
CA GLY A 389 1.86 5.82 9.56
C GLY A 389 1.06 4.94 10.51
N ALA A 390 0.15 5.55 11.26
CA ALA A 390 -0.52 4.92 12.40
C ALA A 390 0.45 4.24 13.39
N TYR A 391 1.64 4.81 13.60
CA TYR A 391 2.68 4.17 14.42
C TYR A 391 2.65 4.59 15.89
N GLU A 392 1.97 5.67 16.26
CA GLU A 392 1.78 6.07 17.65
C GLU A 392 0.34 5.82 18.15
N PRO A 393 0.17 5.50 19.44
CA PRO A 393 1.21 5.35 20.45
C PRO A 393 1.88 3.97 20.36
N ARG A 394 3.20 3.89 20.50
CA ARG A 394 3.95 2.63 20.33
C ARG A 394 3.43 1.45 21.16
N TRP A 395 2.96 1.66 22.39
CA TRP A 395 2.44 0.58 23.24
C TRP A 395 1.19 -0.11 22.66
N PHE A 396 0.46 0.58 21.78
CA PHE A 396 -0.72 0.06 21.10
C PHE A 396 -0.39 -0.38 19.67
N MET A 397 0.27 0.49 18.91
CA MET A 397 0.47 0.30 17.46
C MET A 397 1.62 -0.63 17.08
N LYS A 398 2.62 -0.85 17.94
CA LYS A 398 3.82 -1.63 17.61
C LYS A 398 3.55 -3.05 17.11
N GLY A 399 2.44 -3.65 17.54
CA GLY A 399 2.05 -5.00 17.13
C GLY A 399 1.44 -5.10 15.73
N SER A 400 1.21 -3.96 15.06
CA SER A 400 0.54 -3.92 13.74
C SER A 400 1.15 -2.93 12.76
N HIS A 401 1.89 -1.91 13.22
CA HIS A 401 2.48 -0.88 12.37
C HIS A 401 3.95 -0.60 12.73
N MET A 402 4.79 -0.57 11.70
CA MET A 402 6.17 -0.09 11.79
C MET A 402 6.22 1.41 12.10
N ASN A 403 7.16 1.81 12.96
CA ASN A 403 7.61 3.20 13.00
C ASN A 403 8.76 3.44 12.00
N GLN A 404 9.29 4.66 11.94
CA GLN A 404 10.37 5.03 11.01
C GLN A 404 11.65 4.19 11.17
N LYS A 405 12.04 3.86 12.41
CA LYS A 405 13.22 3.02 12.71
C LYS A 405 13.04 1.61 12.18
N GLU A 406 11.87 1.04 12.45
CA GLU A 406 11.48 -0.29 12.00
C GLU A 406 11.33 -0.36 10.48
N ALA A 407 10.77 0.68 9.84
CA ALA A 407 10.65 0.76 8.39
C ALA A 407 12.02 0.84 7.70
N VAL A 408 12.96 1.63 8.22
CA VAL A 408 14.34 1.67 7.69
C VAL A 408 15.07 0.35 7.92
N ARG A 409 14.86 -0.31 9.07
CA ARG A 409 15.38 -1.67 9.30
C ARG A 409 14.82 -2.68 8.31
N ALA A 410 13.50 -2.73 8.13
CA ALA A 410 12.83 -3.60 7.18
C ALA A 410 13.33 -3.36 5.75
N PHE A 411 13.45 -2.09 5.34
CA PHE A 411 14.01 -1.71 4.04
C PHE A 411 15.43 -2.24 3.82
N ARG A 412 16.31 -2.14 4.81
CA ARG A 412 17.68 -2.68 4.72
C ARG A 412 17.68 -4.19 4.62
N GLU A 413 16.85 -4.87 5.42
CA GLU A 413 16.76 -6.33 5.45
C GLU A 413 16.12 -6.92 4.19
N LEU A 414 15.20 -6.19 3.56
CA LEU A 414 14.67 -6.50 2.24
C LEU A 414 15.72 -6.37 1.13
N GLY A 415 16.83 -5.67 1.37
CA GLY A 415 17.86 -5.43 0.35
C GLY A 415 17.39 -4.57 -0.84
N ALA A 416 16.24 -3.89 -0.72
CA ALA A 416 15.60 -3.18 -1.83
C ALA A 416 16.41 -1.95 -2.29
N LYS A 417 16.56 -1.67 -3.59
CA LYS A 417 17.40 -0.53 -4.03
C LYS A 417 16.88 0.84 -3.55
N LYS A 418 15.58 1.09 -3.73
CA LYS A 418 14.90 2.35 -3.38
C LYS A 418 13.72 2.11 -2.42
N LEU A 419 13.44 3.13 -1.59
CA LEU A 419 12.35 3.13 -0.61
C LEU A 419 11.34 4.23 -0.93
N MET A 420 10.07 3.86 -1.11
CA MET A 420 8.93 4.77 -1.10
C MET A 420 8.06 4.42 0.11
N ILE A 421 7.47 5.43 0.76
CA ILE A 421 6.49 5.21 1.83
C ILE A 421 5.09 5.63 1.41
N VAL A 422 4.11 4.91 1.94
CA VAL A 422 2.66 5.15 1.82
C VAL A 422 2.04 5.09 3.21
N HIS A 423 0.71 5.05 3.32
CA HIS A 423 -0.06 5.00 4.58
C HIS A 423 0.08 6.26 5.45
N TRP A 424 0.42 7.40 4.83
CA TRP A 424 0.57 8.69 5.51
C TRP A 424 -0.21 9.82 4.83
N GLY A 425 -0.36 10.93 5.56
CA GLY A 425 -0.84 12.21 5.06
C GLY A 425 -2.35 12.27 4.80
N THR A 426 -3.08 11.19 4.99
CA THR A 426 -4.48 11.08 4.53
C THR A 426 -5.46 10.99 5.70
N PHE A 427 -5.38 9.92 6.49
CA PHE A 427 -6.25 9.70 7.63
C PHE A 427 -5.42 9.69 8.91
N ARG A 428 -5.88 10.40 9.95
CA ARG A 428 -5.25 10.34 11.27
C ARG A 428 -5.70 9.09 12.02
N LEU A 429 -5.04 7.98 11.72
CA LEU A 429 -5.32 6.65 12.30
C LEU A 429 -4.46 6.35 13.53
N GLY A 430 -3.35 7.07 13.74
CA GLY A 430 -2.52 7.06 14.93
C GLY A 430 -2.63 8.35 15.75
N ASP A 431 -1.73 8.50 16.72
CA ASP A 431 -1.59 9.72 17.50
C ASP A 431 -0.70 10.76 16.81
N GLU A 432 0.24 10.34 15.97
CA GLU A 432 1.11 11.26 15.22
C GLU A 432 0.33 12.08 14.17
N PRO A 433 0.77 13.32 13.87
CA PRO A 433 0.17 14.13 12.81
C PRO A 433 0.39 13.49 11.44
N VAL A 434 -0.60 13.61 10.56
CA VAL A 434 -0.63 12.89 9.26
C VAL A 434 0.59 13.17 8.38
N HIS A 435 1.23 14.33 8.50
CA HIS A 435 2.36 14.76 7.66
C HIS A 435 3.74 14.50 8.28
N PHE A 436 3.81 13.96 9.50
CA PHE A 436 5.07 13.63 10.17
C PHE A 436 5.82 12.42 9.57
N PRO A 437 5.16 11.33 9.10
CA PRO A 437 5.85 10.14 8.61
C PRO A 437 6.98 10.38 7.59
N PRO A 438 6.83 11.21 6.53
CA PRO A 438 7.93 11.50 5.62
C PRO A 438 9.08 12.30 6.25
N LEU A 439 8.80 13.12 7.27
CA LEU A 439 9.84 13.88 7.99
C LEU A 439 10.64 12.96 8.92
N ASP A 440 9.94 12.10 9.65
CA ASP A 440 10.54 11.13 10.55
C ASP A 440 11.37 10.09 9.78
N LEU A 441 10.89 9.65 8.61
CA LEU A 441 11.68 8.79 7.72
C LEU A 441 12.95 9.49 7.21
N ALA A 442 12.84 10.76 6.80
CA ALA A 442 14.00 11.53 6.32
C ALA A 442 15.13 11.51 7.34
N ARG A 443 14.78 11.89 8.57
CA ARG A 443 15.71 11.98 9.70
C ARG A 443 16.33 10.63 10.02
N GLU A 444 15.53 9.56 10.00
CA GLU A 444 16.07 8.21 10.25
C GLU A 444 17.03 7.77 9.12
N LEU A 445 16.72 8.03 7.85
CA LEU A 445 17.62 7.70 6.74
C LEU A 445 18.93 8.48 6.77
N GLU A 446 18.90 9.75 7.20
CA GLU A 446 20.09 10.57 7.45
C GLU A 446 20.95 9.95 8.56
N ILE A 447 20.34 9.60 9.71
CA ILE A 447 21.03 8.92 10.82
C ILE A 447 21.68 7.62 10.36
N GLN A 448 21.02 6.89 9.46
CA GLN A 448 21.51 5.61 8.93
C GLN A 448 22.49 5.77 7.74
N GLY A 449 22.80 7.00 7.32
CA GLY A 449 23.76 7.28 6.25
C GLY A 449 23.31 6.84 4.85
N ILE A 450 21.99 6.76 4.61
CA ILE A 450 21.40 6.32 3.32
C ILE A 450 20.26 7.23 2.81
N PRO A 451 20.37 8.58 2.89
CA PRO A 451 19.30 9.49 2.48
C PRO A 451 18.90 9.33 1.00
N ASP A 452 19.86 9.08 0.11
CA ASP A 452 19.65 9.00 -1.35
C ASP A 452 18.87 7.76 -1.81
N ARG A 453 18.61 6.82 -0.90
CA ARG A 453 17.79 5.63 -1.19
C ARG A 453 16.29 5.92 -1.09
N ARG A 454 15.91 7.08 -0.54
CA ARG A 454 14.52 7.52 -0.45
C ARG A 454 14.00 8.00 -1.81
N ILE A 455 12.76 7.63 -2.11
CA ILE A 455 11.92 8.29 -3.10
C ILE A 455 11.00 9.25 -2.34
N SER A 456 11.20 10.55 -2.55
CA SER A 456 10.37 11.59 -1.93
C SER A 456 9.27 12.00 -2.90
N LEU A 457 8.06 11.49 -2.69
CA LEU A 457 6.86 11.90 -3.41
C LEU A 457 5.87 12.57 -2.48
N ALA A 458 5.27 13.66 -2.95
CA ALA A 458 4.00 14.14 -2.42
C ALA A 458 2.85 13.27 -2.96
N HIS A 459 1.67 13.38 -2.36
CA HIS A 459 0.45 12.81 -2.93
C HIS A 459 0.22 13.29 -4.36
N GLY A 460 -0.07 12.35 -5.25
CA GLY A 460 -0.20 12.55 -6.69
C GLY A 460 1.12 12.52 -7.48
N GLY A 461 2.26 12.50 -6.78
CA GLY A 461 3.57 12.35 -7.39
C GLY A 461 3.75 11.00 -8.09
N THR A 462 4.54 10.99 -9.17
CA THR A 462 4.82 9.80 -9.98
C THR A 462 6.32 9.67 -10.21
N ILE A 463 6.85 8.45 -10.06
CA ILE A 463 8.17 8.07 -10.57
C ILE A 463 8.03 7.29 -11.87
N TYR A 464 9.01 7.44 -12.75
CA TYR A 464 9.03 6.83 -14.07
C TYR A 464 10.28 5.96 -14.23
N TYR A 465 10.11 4.86 -14.95
CA TYR A 465 11.19 4.00 -15.43
C TYR A 465 11.00 3.81 -16.95
N ASN A 466 12.08 3.78 -17.71
CA ASN A 466 12.03 3.51 -19.15
C ASN A 466 11.53 2.09 -19.46
N GLU A 467 11.41 1.75 -20.75
CA GLU A 467 10.94 0.44 -21.20
C GLU A 467 11.88 -0.73 -20.81
N HIS A 468 13.08 -0.41 -20.32
CA HIS A 468 14.11 -1.34 -19.83
C HIS A 468 14.21 -1.40 -18.30
N GLY A 469 13.33 -0.68 -17.58
CA GLY A 469 13.29 -0.72 -16.12
C GLY A 469 14.27 0.19 -15.40
N GLU A 470 14.88 1.15 -16.09
CA GLU A 470 15.80 2.13 -15.49
C GLU A 470 15.06 3.42 -15.15
N PRO A 471 15.31 4.05 -13.98
CA PRO A 471 14.68 5.33 -13.62
C PRO A 471 14.94 6.44 -14.65
N VAL A 472 13.93 7.27 -14.96
CA VAL A 472 14.02 8.41 -15.91
C VAL A 472 13.34 9.68 -15.42
#